data_AF-A0ABD6X468-F1
#
_entry.id   AF-A0ABD6X468-F1
#
_cell.length_a   1.000
_cell.length_b   1.000
_cell.length_c   1.000
_cell.angle_alpha   90.00
_cell.angle_beta   90.00
_cell.angle_gamma   90.00
#
_symmetry.space_group_name_H-M   'P 1'
#
loop_
_entity.id
_entity.type
_entity.pdbx_description
1 polymer ?
#
loop_
_entity_poly.entity_id
_entity_poly.type
_entity_poly.pdbx_seq_one_letter_code
_entity_poly.pdbx_strand_id
1 'polypeptide(L)'
;MKLLSRKTVPALLASILLAGCSSADNPCDTGYLMPSKINGDNFQCQQPETTAPETDYNDQTTDNTVTEEPAITEDNSVSSDEAYGSFDPSHYTVQVLALKRENDLHNYISLLPTNEPVWVNWNRVDGQSWFVVIMGDYPSREAARQAIGYLPSQVQAQGPFIRSFANVQADKETNVVRMR
;
A
#
# COMPACT_ATOMS: atom_id res chain seq x y z
N MET A 1 -49.66 29.74 49.74
CA MET A 1 -50.84 29.80 48.84
C MET A 1 -50.37 30.25 47.45
N LYS A 2 -50.03 29.28 46.58
CA LYS A 2 -50.19 29.31 45.10
C LYS A 2 -49.56 28.03 44.52
N LEU A 3 -50.43 27.24 43.91
CA LEU A 3 -50.20 26.01 43.16
C LEU A 3 -49.67 26.30 41.75
N LEU A 4 -49.33 25.21 41.04
CA LEU A 4 -49.23 25.03 39.58
C LEU A 4 -47.83 25.32 38.99
N SER A 5 -47.27 24.55 38.05
CA SER A 5 -47.80 23.40 37.29
C SER A 5 -46.65 22.59 36.71
N ARG A 6 -46.80 21.26 36.68
CA ARG A 6 -45.92 20.33 35.95
C ARG A 6 -46.18 20.47 34.45
N LYS A 7 -45.13 20.60 33.63
CA LYS A 7 -45.21 20.34 32.19
C LYS A 7 -44.32 19.15 31.86
N THR A 8 -44.98 18.05 31.52
CA THR A 8 -44.42 16.86 30.88
C THR A 8 -43.94 17.19 29.47
N VAL A 9 -42.71 16.80 29.14
CA VAL A 9 -42.18 16.82 27.77
C VAL A 9 -42.15 15.37 27.28
N PRO A 10 -42.74 15.04 26.11
CA PRO A 10 -42.70 13.68 25.60
C PRO A 10 -41.30 13.34 25.07
N ALA A 11 -40.76 12.21 25.54
CA ALA A 11 -39.55 11.60 25.02
C ALA A 11 -39.84 11.00 23.63
N LEU A 12 -39.28 11.60 22.59
CA LEU A 12 -39.21 11.01 21.26
C LEU A 12 -38.08 9.97 21.25
N LEU A 13 -38.46 8.71 21.43
CA LEU A 13 -37.61 7.55 21.14
C LEU A 13 -37.44 7.46 19.62
N ALA A 14 -36.33 7.97 19.11
CA ALA A 14 -35.88 7.69 17.75
C ALA A 14 -35.27 6.28 17.74
N SER A 15 -36.06 5.31 17.27
CA SER A 15 -35.56 3.98 16.93
C SER A 15 -34.61 4.08 15.74
N ILE A 16 -33.31 4.16 16.01
CA ILE A 16 -32.27 4.00 14.99
C ILE A 16 -32.28 2.52 14.61
N LEU A 17 -32.84 2.22 13.43
CA LEU A 17 -32.60 0.96 12.75
C LEU A 17 -31.10 0.92 12.43
N LEU A 18 -30.33 0.13 13.17
CA LEU A 18 -29.01 -0.30 12.69
C LEU A 18 -29.28 -1.22 11.50
N ALA A 19 -29.23 -0.64 10.29
CA ALA A 19 -28.92 -1.42 9.11
C ALA A 19 -27.54 -2.05 9.35
N GLY A 20 -27.53 -3.36 9.60
CA GLY A 20 -26.31 -4.15 9.50
C GLY A 20 -25.90 -4.14 8.03
N CYS A 21 -24.99 -3.24 7.68
CA CYS A 21 -24.28 -3.34 6.42
C CYS A 21 -23.27 -4.46 6.56
N SER A 22 -23.59 -5.56 5.87
CA SER A 22 -22.70 -6.64 5.46
C SER A 22 -21.31 -6.14 5.11
N SER A 23 -20.33 -6.96 5.48
CA SER A 23 -18.89 -6.81 5.26
C SER A 23 -18.54 -6.03 4.00
N ALA A 24 -17.98 -4.83 4.20
CA ALA A 24 -17.06 -4.28 3.23
C ALA A 24 -15.74 -5.03 3.43
N ASP A 25 -15.28 -5.75 2.42
CA ASP A 25 -13.91 -6.28 2.40
C ASP A 25 -12.98 -5.09 2.66
N ASN A 26 -12.38 -5.07 3.85
CA ASN A 26 -11.48 -4.00 4.21
C ASN A 26 -10.28 -4.17 3.26
N PRO A 27 -9.85 -3.15 2.50
CA PRO A 27 -8.73 -3.28 1.56
C PRO A 27 -7.47 -3.80 2.25
N CYS A 28 -7.39 -3.71 3.58
CA CYS A 28 -6.31 -4.21 4.42
C CYS A 28 -6.39 -5.70 4.79
N ASP A 29 -7.50 -6.38 4.51
CA ASP A 29 -7.73 -7.80 4.81
C ASP A 29 -7.35 -8.71 3.62
N THR A 30 -7.31 -8.15 2.41
CA THR A 30 -6.88 -8.85 1.19
C THR A 30 -5.37 -9.07 1.11
N GLY A 31 -4.60 -8.59 2.10
CA GLY A 31 -3.13 -8.66 2.13
C GLY A 31 -2.42 -7.63 1.23
N TYR A 32 -3.18 -6.87 0.44
CA TYR A 32 -2.71 -5.73 -0.36
C TYR A 32 -2.90 -4.43 0.40
N LEU A 33 -1.94 -3.51 0.29
CA LEU A 33 -2.05 -2.17 0.84
C LEU A 33 -1.84 -1.18 -0.28
N MET A 34 -2.84 -0.34 -0.50
CA MET A 34 -2.77 0.77 -1.45
C MET A 34 -1.64 1.71 -0.98
N PRO A 35 -0.58 1.93 -1.78
CA PRO A 35 0.53 2.81 -1.41
C PRO A 35 0.08 4.19 -0.93
N SER A 36 -0.89 4.79 -1.61
CA SER A 36 -1.48 6.08 -1.21
C SER A 36 -2.19 6.09 0.14
N LYS A 37 -2.42 4.92 0.77
CA LYS A 37 -3.15 4.74 2.03
C LYS A 37 -2.26 4.28 3.18
N ILE A 38 -0.95 4.21 2.99
CA ILE A 38 0.01 3.89 4.05
C ILE A 38 0.70 5.15 4.56
N ASN A 39 0.86 5.27 5.89
CA ASN A 39 1.78 6.26 6.45
C ASN A 39 3.22 5.81 6.25
N GLY A 40 4.06 6.72 5.74
CA GLY A 40 5.48 6.45 5.49
C GLY A 40 6.29 6.02 6.71
N ASP A 41 5.78 6.27 7.93
CA ASP A 41 6.49 5.98 9.18
C ASP A 41 5.96 4.75 9.94
N ASN A 42 4.85 4.13 9.50
CA ASN A 42 4.26 2.99 10.26
C ASN A 42 3.51 1.96 9.38
N PHE A 43 3.42 2.15 8.06
CA PHE A 43 2.71 1.22 7.15
C PHE A 43 1.27 0.86 7.59
N GLN A 44 0.69 1.64 8.51
CA GLN A 44 -0.66 1.46 9.02
C GLN A 44 -1.64 1.97 7.98
N CYS A 45 -2.69 1.19 7.74
CA CYS A 45 -3.81 1.58 6.90
C CYS A 45 -4.45 2.86 7.43
N GLN A 46 -4.46 3.91 6.63
CA GLN A 46 -5.35 5.04 6.82
C GLN A 46 -6.55 4.87 5.89
N GLN A 47 -7.71 4.60 6.47
CA GLN A 47 -8.97 4.52 5.74
C GLN A 47 -9.48 5.95 5.47
N PRO A 48 -9.68 6.35 4.20
CA PRO A 48 -10.52 7.49 3.87
C PRO A 48 -11.96 7.02 3.65
N GLU A 49 -12.92 7.74 4.22
CA GLU A 49 -14.32 7.62 3.84
C GLU A 49 -14.50 8.29 2.47
N THR A 50 -14.66 7.54 1.37
CA THR A 50 -15.44 7.96 0.19
C THR A 50 -15.70 6.74 -0.72
N THR A 51 -16.95 6.63 -1.15
CA THR A 51 -17.51 5.66 -2.09
C THR A 51 -16.90 5.75 -3.49
N ALA A 52 -16.45 4.61 -4.04
CA ALA A 52 -16.05 4.43 -5.44
C ALA A 52 -16.60 3.07 -5.95
N PRO A 53 -16.85 2.92 -7.27
CA PRO A 53 -17.71 1.87 -7.81
C PRO A 53 -17.01 0.52 -7.86
N GLU A 54 -17.78 -0.52 -7.57
CA GLU A 54 -17.37 -1.92 -7.59
C GLU A 54 -17.04 -2.38 -9.01
N THR A 55 -15.85 -2.94 -9.20
CA THR A 55 -15.56 -3.85 -10.31
C THR A 55 -15.38 -5.24 -9.74
N ASP A 56 -16.25 -6.14 -10.18
CA ASP A 56 -16.30 -7.57 -9.88
C ASP A 56 -14.95 -8.24 -10.17
N TYR A 57 -14.18 -8.52 -9.11
CA TYR A 57 -12.94 -9.30 -9.18
C TYR A 57 -13.27 -10.72 -8.74
N ASN A 58 -13.51 -11.57 -9.73
CA ASN A 58 -13.79 -12.99 -9.55
C ASN A 58 -12.52 -13.69 -9.02
N ASP A 59 -12.50 -13.98 -7.71
CA ASP A 59 -11.52 -14.86 -7.08
C ASP A 59 -11.81 -16.31 -7.49
N GLN A 60 -11.23 -16.73 -8.61
CA GLN A 60 -11.08 -18.14 -8.91
C GLN A 60 -9.68 -18.60 -8.54
N THR A 61 -9.61 -19.21 -7.36
CA THR A 61 -8.60 -20.20 -7.02
C THR A 61 -8.59 -21.29 -8.10
N THR A 62 -7.53 -21.33 -8.92
CA THR A 62 -7.18 -22.52 -9.69
C THR A 62 -5.74 -22.91 -9.43
N ASP A 63 -5.63 -24.13 -8.93
CA ASP A 63 -4.48 -24.93 -8.59
C ASP A 63 -3.53 -25.20 -9.78
N ASN A 64 -2.23 -25.30 -9.48
CA ASN A 64 -1.10 -25.87 -10.24
C ASN A 64 -0.42 -25.04 -11.35
N THR A 65 0.74 -24.44 -11.03
CA THR A 65 2.08 -25.01 -11.33
C THR A 65 3.15 -24.05 -10.78
N VAL A 66 3.76 -24.41 -9.65
CA VAL A 66 4.86 -23.65 -9.04
C VAL A 66 6.08 -23.81 -9.95
N THR A 67 6.27 -22.84 -10.86
CA THR A 67 7.62 -22.43 -11.22
C THR A 67 8.13 -21.70 -9.99
N GLU A 68 9.07 -22.30 -9.27
CA GLU A 68 9.62 -21.77 -8.02
C GLU A 68 10.45 -20.53 -8.35
N GLU A 69 9.75 -19.40 -8.46
CA GLU A 69 10.36 -18.09 -8.53
C GLU A 69 11.07 -17.83 -7.20
N PRO A 70 12.30 -17.26 -7.21
CA PRO A 70 13.08 -17.14 -5.99
C PRO A 70 12.31 -16.32 -4.95
N ALA A 71 12.17 -16.90 -3.77
CA ALA A 71 11.58 -16.24 -2.61
C ALA A 71 12.47 -15.08 -2.13
N ILE A 72 11.85 -14.04 -1.59
CA ILE A 72 12.53 -12.91 -0.95
C ILE A 72 12.90 -13.29 0.48
N THR A 73 14.19 -13.25 0.77
CA THR A 73 14.77 -13.79 2.00
C THR A 73 15.97 -12.95 2.45
N GLU A 74 16.47 -13.18 3.66
CA GLU A 74 17.60 -12.38 4.17
C GLU A 74 18.89 -12.61 3.37
N ASP A 75 19.10 -13.82 2.87
CA ASP A 75 20.31 -14.23 2.15
C ASP A 75 20.45 -13.60 0.76
N ASN A 76 19.35 -13.21 0.11
CA ASN A 76 19.36 -12.50 -1.17
C ASN A 76 19.11 -10.99 -1.04
N SER A 77 19.10 -10.46 0.19
CA SER A 77 18.87 -9.06 0.48
C SER A 77 20.13 -8.31 0.92
N VAL A 78 20.11 -7.00 0.71
CA VAL A 78 21.14 -6.07 1.19
C VAL A 78 20.52 -5.00 2.09
N SER A 79 21.35 -4.26 2.82
CA SER A 79 20.88 -3.12 3.61
C SER A 79 20.40 -1.95 2.73
N SER A 80 19.56 -1.07 3.28
CA SER A 80 19.14 0.19 2.63
C SER A 80 20.34 1.06 2.21
N ASP A 81 21.38 1.16 3.07
CA ASP A 81 22.60 1.93 2.76
C ASP A 81 23.35 1.36 1.55
N GLU A 82 23.43 0.03 1.44
CA GLU A 82 24.08 -0.63 0.31
C GLU A 82 23.25 -0.50 -0.98
N ALA A 83 21.92 -0.63 -0.90
CA ALA A 83 21.04 -0.51 -2.04
C ALA A 83 20.94 0.93 -2.58
N TYR A 84 20.86 1.92 -1.69
CA TYR A 84 20.46 3.28 -2.03
C TYR A 84 21.50 4.36 -1.75
N GLY A 85 22.61 4.04 -1.05
CA GLY A 85 23.58 5.04 -0.59
C GLY A 85 24.32 5.78 -1.70
N SER A 86 24.27 5.29 -2.94
CA SER A 86 24.86 5.94 -4.11
C SER A 86 23.89 6.87 -4.87
N PHE A 87 22.59 6.81 -4.58
CA PHE A 87 21.60 7.67 -5.22
C PHE A 87 21.63 9.07 -4.64
N ASP A 88 21.37 10.07 -5.49
CA ASP A 88 21.28 11.46 -5.07
C ASP A 88 20.05 11.63 -4.16
N PRO A 89 20.20 12.11 -2.91
CA PRO A 89 19.07 12.27 -1.99
C PRO A 89 18.01 13.28 -2.47
N SER A 90 18.35 14.16 -3.42
CA SER A 90 17.43 15.11 -4.06
C SER A 90 16.58 14.48 -5.18
N HIS A 91 16.93 13.28 -5.64
CA HIS A 91 16.13 12.52 -6.58
C HIS A 91 14.91 11.87 -5.91
N TYR A 92 14.04 11.31 -6.74
CA TYR A 92 12.76 10.73 -6.38
C TYR A 92 12.61 9.31 -6.93
N THR A 93 11.78 8.52 -6.26
CA THR A 93 11.35 7.19 -6.70
C THR A 93 9.83 7.09 -6.54
N VAL A 94 9.22 6.09 -7.15
CA VAL A 94 7.78 5.85 -7.05
C VAL A 94 7.52 4.57 -6.29
N GLN A 95 6.81 4.65 -5.17
CA GLN A 95 6.26 3.48 -4.53
C GLN A 95 4.98 3.06 -5.23
N VAL A 96 4.95 1.82 -5.73
CA VAL A 96 3.84 1.29 -6.54
C VAL A 96 3.01 0.24 -5.81
N LEU A 97 3.57 -0.38 -4.75
CA LEU A 97 2.86 -1.40 -3.99
C LEU A 97 3.33 -1.46 -2.54
N ALA A 98 2.44 -1.85 -1.64
CA ALA A 98 2.79 -2.36 -0.32
C ALA A 98 1.95 -3.62 -0.03
N LEU A 99 2.53 -4.67 0.54
CA LEU A 99 1.86 -5.96 0.81
C LEU A 99 2.24 -6.50 2.19
N LYS A 100 1.35 -7.31 2.78
CA LYS A 100 1.66 -8.14 3.96
C LYS A 100 1.97 -9.60 3.64
N ARG A 101 1.87 -9.98 2.36
CA ARG A 101 2.12 -11.33 1.85
C ARG A 101 2.96 -11.20 0.58
N GLU A 102 3.90 -12.12 0.40
CA GLU A 102 4.77 -12.14 -0.77
C GLU A 102 4.05 -12.65 -2.03
N ASN A 103 3.00 -13.47 -1.86
CA ASN A 103 2.23 -14.01 -2.98
C ASN A 103 1.84 -12.89 -3.95
N ASP A 104 2.07 -13.15 -5.25
CA ASP A 104 1.80 -12.27 -6.39
C ASP A 104 2.70 -11.03 -6.54
N LEU A 105 3.77 -10.89 -5.74
CA LEU A 105 4.72 -9.78 -5.87
C LEU A 105 5.40 -9.75 -7.24
N HIS A 106 5.93 -10.88 -7.69
CA HIS A 106 6.61 -10.98 -8.97
C HIS A 106 5.67 -10.80 -10.17
N ASN A 107 4.46 -11.38 -10.10
CA ASN A 107 3.39 -11.14 -11.06
C ASN A 107 3.10 -9.63 -11.17
N TYR A 108 3.00 -8.93 -10.05
CA TYR A 108 2.82 -7.48 -10.05
C TYR A 108 4.02 -6.74 -10.66
N ILE A 109 5.25 -7.11 -10.30
CA ILE A 109 6.49 -6.50 -10.83
C ILE A 109 6.61 -6.69 -12.35
N SER A 110 6.05 -7.77 -12.90
CA SER A 110 6.01 -8.02 -14.34
C SER A 110 5.15 -7.02 -15.11
N LEU A 111 4.21 -6.34 -14.44
CA LEU A 111 3.40 -5.26 -15.03
C LEU A 111 4.19 -3.95 -15.16
N LEU A 112 5.27 -3.78 -14.40
CA LEU A 112 6.01 -2.52 -14.35
C LEU A 112 6.90 -2.35 -15.60
N PRO A 113 7.19 -1.11 -16.03
CA PRO A 113 8.13 -0.85 -17.11
C PRO A 113 9.47 -1.57 -16.91
N THR A 114 10.01 -2.14 -17.99
CA THR A 114 11.24 -2.95 -17.95
C THR A 114 12.52 -2.13 -17.99
N ASN A 115 12.42 -0.86 -18.38
CA ASN A 115 13.54 0.09 -18.46
C ASN A 115 13.84 0.80 -17.14
N GLU A 116 13.03 0.57 -16.11
CA GLU A 116 13.20 1.17 -14.78
C GLU A 116 13.72 0.12 -13.79
N PRO A 117 14.67 0.47 -12.92
CA PRO A 117 15.05 -0.40 -11.81
C PRO A 117 13.88 -0.59 -10.84
N VAL A 118 13.81 -1.76 -10.23
CA VAL A 118 12.75 -2.13 -9.28
C VAL A 118 13.38 -2.77 -8.06
N TRP A 119 12.96 -2.30 -6.89
CA TRP A 119 13.39 -2.83 -5.61
C TRP A 119 12.21 -3.24 -4.75
N VAL A 120 12.42 -4.29 -3.96
CA VAL A 120 11.52 -4.71 -2.91
C VAL A 120 12.19 -4.42 -1.58
N ASN A 121 11.64 -3.46 -0.84
CA ASN A 121 11.99 -3.23 0.55
C ASN A 121 11.12 -4.13 1.41
N TRP A 122 11.71 -4.86 2.33
CA TRP A 122 10.94 -5.74 3.20
C TRP A 122 11.53 -5.83 4.60
N ASN A 123 10.67 -6.15 5.57
CA ASN A 123 11.07 -6.43 6.94
C ASN A 123 10.02 -7.33 7.61
N ARG A 124 10.34 -7.89 8.78
CA ARG A 124 9.42 -8.61 9.67
C ARG A 124 9.14 -7.80 10.92
N VAL A 125 7.88 -7.50 11.16
CA VAL A 125 7.40 -6.82 12.37
C VAL A 125 6.34 -7.71 13.02
N ASP A 126 6.55 -8.08 14.28
CA ASP A 126 5.66 -8.97 15.06
C ASP A 126 5.35 -10.32 14.37
N GLY A 127 6.34 -10.87 13.65
CA GLY A 127 6.20 -12.12 12.90
C GLY A 127 5.48 -11.99 11.55
N GLN A 128 4.99 -10.79 11.20
CA GLN A 128 4.41 -10.49 9.90
C GLN A 128 5.45 -9.87 8.96
N SER A 129 5.53 -10.38 7.72
CA SER A 129 6.38 -9.78 6.69
C SER A 129 5.65 -8.63 6.01
N TRP A 130 6.39 -7.57 5.70
CA TRP A 130 5.92 -6.40 4.98
C TRP A 130 6.81 -6.18 3.78
N PHE A 131 6.20 -5.96 2.62
CA PHE A 131 6.89 -5.75 1.35
C PHE A 131 6.45 -4.43 0.75
N VAL A 132 7.38 -3.68 0.20
CA VAL A 132 7.16 -2.40 -0.47
C VAL A 132 7.91 -2.43 -1.78
N VAL A 133 7.20 -2.18 -2.88
CA VAL A 133 7.83 -2.10 -4.21
C VAL A 133 8.04 -0.64 -4.57
N ILE A 134 9.29 -0.28 -4.83
CA ILE A 134 9.66 1.02 -5.39
C ILE A 134 10.26 0.85 -6.79
N MET A 135 10.09 1.87 -7.63
CA MET A 135 10.50 1.87 -9.02
C MET A 135 11.15 3.19 -9.41
N GLY A 136 12.27 3.08 -10.12
CA GLY A 136 12.89 4.17 -10.86
C GLY A 136 13.70 5.12 -9.98
N ASP A 137 14.51 5.91 -10.68
CA ASP A 137 15.28 7.04 -10.15
C ASP A 137 15.03 8.27 -11.02
N TYR A 138 14.35 9.26 -10.46
CA TYR A 138 13.86 10.42 -11.16
C TYR A 138 14.50 11.71 -10.62
N PRO A 139 15.06 12.58 -11.47
CA PRO A 139 15.76 13.79 -11.03
C PRO A 139 14.83 14.87 -10.46
N SER A 140 13.50 14.71 -10.60
CA SER A 140 12.52 15.63 -10.05
C SER A 140 11.19 14.95 -9.73
N ARG A 141 10.41 15.59 -8.85
CA ARG A 141 9.05 15.15 -8.53
C ARG A 141 8.16 15.17 -9.78
N GLU A 142 8.36 16.12 -10.69
CA GLU A 142 7.62 16.20 -11.95
C GLU A 142 7.94 15.03 -12.88
N ALA A 143 9.21 14.61 -12.96
CA ALA A 143 9.62 13.44 -13.73
C ALA A 143 8.99 12.16 -13.16
N ALA A 144 9.03 11.98 -11.83
CA ALA A 144 8.34 10.86 -11.17
C ALA A 144 6.81 10.88 -11.41
N ARG A 145 6.18 12.06 -11.39
CA ARG A 145 4.75 12.21 -11.69
C ARG A 145 4.42 11.85 -13.15
N GLN A 146 5.30 12.20 -14.09
CA GLN A 146 5.14 11.78 -15.48
C GLN A 146 5.25 10.27 -15.61
N ALA A 147 6.24 9.65 -14.95
CA ALA A 147 6.40 8.19 -14.93
C ALA A 147 5.14 7.48 -14.42
N ILE A 148 4.51 7.99 -13.34
CA ILE A 148 3.21 7.48 -12.86
C ILE A 148 2.14 7.49 -13.97
N GLY A 149 2.09 8.53 -14.79
CA GLY A 149 1.13 8.64 -15.90
C GLY A 149 1.34 7.61 -17.02
N TYR A 150 2.52 7.01 -17.11
CA TYR A 150 2.84 5.96 -18.09
C TYR A 150 2.67 4.54 -17.54
N LEU A 151 2.34 4.38 -16.25
CA LEU A 151 2.11 3.06 -15.67
C LEU A 151 0.83 2.41 -16.23
N PRO A 152 0.73 1.08 -16.27
CA PRO A 152 -0.52 0.41 -16.59
C PRO A 152 -1.67 0.86 -15.67
N SER A 153 -2.90 0.87 -16.18
CA SER A 153 -4.09 1.31 -15.42
C SER A 153 -4.27 0.55 -14.10
N GLN A 154 -3.97 -0.76 -14.07
CA GLN A 154 -4.03 -1.57 -12.87
C GLN A 154 -3.05 -1.11 -11.79
N VAL A 155 -1.86 -0.65 -12.19
CA VAL A 155 -0.84 -0.11 -11.28
C VAL A 155 -1.26 1.29 -10.82
N GLN A 156 -1.76 2.14 -11.74
CA GLN A 156 -2.29 3.46 -11.38
C GLN A 156 -3.45 3.39 -10.39
N ALA A 157 -4.32 2.38 -10.52
CA ALA A 157 -5.45 2.14 -9.63
C ALA A 157 -5.02 1.86 -8.18
N GLN A 158 -3.79 1.41 -7.95
CA GLN A 158 -3.25 1.24 -6.59
C GLN A 158 -2.90 2.59 -5.93
N GLY A 159 -2.86 3.69 -6.69
CA GLY A 159 -2.47 5.00 -6.19
C GLY A 159 -0.97 5.04 -5.86
N PRO A 160 -0.08 4.85 -6.85
CA PRO A 160 1.35 5.00 -6.66
C PRO A 160 1.69 6.41 -6.18
N PHE A 161 2.71 6.54 -5.32
CA PHE A 161 3.09 7.83 -4.78
C PHE A 161 4.60 8.06 -4.80
N ILE A 162 4.97 9.34 -4.87
CA ILE A 162 6.36 9.78 -5.06
C ILE A 162 7.04 9.90 -3.69
N ARG A 163 8.18 9.23 -3.54
CA ARG A 163 9.10 9.35 -2.38
C ARG A 163 10.40 10.02 -2.83
N SER A 164 11.08 10.74 -1.94
CA SER A 164 12.46 11.19 -2.17
C SER A 164 13.43 10.09 -1.76
N PHE A 165 14.60 10.02 -2.40
CA PHE A 165 15.67 9.14 -1.95
C PHE A 165 16.20 9.53 -0.58
N ALA A 166 16.19 10.83 -0.21
CA ALA A 166 16.47 11.25 1.16
C ALA A 166 15.59 10.53 2.20
N ASN A 167 14.30 10.31 1.91
CA ASN A 167 13.41 9.59 2.82
C ASN A 167 13.68 8.09 2.79
N VAL A 168 13.86 7.51 1.61
CA VAL A 168 14.11 6.05 1.46
C VAL A 168 15.43 5.65 2.16
N GLN A 169 16.48 6.45 2.01
CA GLN A 169 17.77 6.23 2.69
C GLN A 169 17.65 6.39 4.22
N ALA A 170 16.70 7.20 4.70
CA ALA A 170 16.45 7.35 6.12
C ALA A 170 15.64 6.19 6.73
N ASP A 171 15.02 5.33 5.91
CA ASP A 171 14.32 4.12 6.38
C ASP A 171 15.36 3.09 6.86
N LYS A 172 15.71 3.13 8.16
CA LYS A 172 16.83 2.35 8.73
C LYS A 172 16.55 0.86 8.94
N GLU A 173 15.37 0.36 8.60
CA GLU A 173 14.88 -0.95 9.04
C GLU A 173 14.31 -1.78 7.88
N THR A 174 14.93 -1.75 6.70
CA THR A 174 14.50 -2.60 5.59
C THR A 174 15.65 -3.37 4.98
N ASN A 175 15.39 -4.65 4.73
CA ASN A 175 16.15 -5.47 3.80
C ASN A 175 15.68 -5.13 2.39
N VAL A 176 16.60 -5.08 1.44
CA VAL A 176 16.31 -4.66 0.06
C VAL A 176 16.76 -5.75 -0.90
N VAL A 177 15.85 -6.16 -1.78
CA VAL A 177 16.18 -7.00 -2.94
C VAL A 177 16.00 -6.17 -4.19
N ARG A 178 17.05 -6.09 -5.02
CA ARG A 178 16.94 -5.51 -6.36
C ARG A 178 16.41 -6.57 -7.31
N MET A 179 15.24 -6.32 -7.89
CA MET A 179 14.57 -7.25 -8.78
C MET A 179 15.01 -7.05 -10.23
N ARG A 180 15.27 -5.79 -10.62
CA ARG A 180 15.72 -5.38 -11.96
C ARG A 180 16.58 -4.12 -11.90
#